data_AF-A0AAE9FE15-F1
#
_entry.id   AF-A0AAE9FE15-F1
#
_cell.length_a   1.000
_cell.length_b   1.000
_cell.length_c   1.000
_cell.angle_alpha   90.00
_cell.angle_beta   90.00
_cell.angle_gamma   90.00
#
_symmetry.space_group_name_H-M   'P 1'
#
loop_
_entity.id
_entity.type
_entity.pdbx_description
1 polymer ?
#
loop_
_entity_poly.entity_id
_entity_poly.type
_entity_poly.pdbx_seq_one_letter_code
_entity_poly.pdbx_strand_id
1 'polypeptide(L)'
;MALHPQNLLFHERKETVFALFEDTIRGAIKIQCFGEVDGRDAKHEHLALKITRYATNTLHLWKEESCEFFWDCASGNVPNLVLGTRTDTIETNPRTQDPLCYPELSAYKLENLPQEEIPSMASTFVSKSKRKFVSWSIMNGENELQDFVELVKTTVTKDGELFTFTKNGNTWKNKKEKLLRRIIVM
;
A
#
# COMPACT_ATOMS: atom_id res chain seq x y z
N MET A 1 -22.47 36.85 -16.23
CA MET A 1 -21.03 37.11 -16.31
C MET A 1 -20.34 35.90 -15.69
N ALA A 2 -20.06 34.88 -16.51
CA ALA A 2 -19.54 33.60 -16.04
C ALA A 2 -18.00 33.63 -16.11
N LEU A 3 -17.34 33.33 -14.99
CA LEU A 3 -15.89 33.20 -14.93
C LEU A 3 -15.50 31.94 -15.71
N HIS A 4 -14.74 32.14 -16.78
CA HIS A 4 -14.08 31.07 -17.53
C HIS A 4 -13.02 30.41 -16.64
N PRO A 5 -12.99 29.07 -16.48
CA PRO A 5 -11.88 28.43 -15.82
C PRO A 5 -10.65 28.55 -16.73
N GLN A 6 -9.65 29.27 -16.26
CA GLN A 6 -8.34 29.30 -16.91
C GLN A 6 -7.77 27.88 -16.87
N ASN A 7 -7.58 27.28 -18.03
CA ASN A 7 -6.80 26.06 -18.21
C ASN A 7 -5.34 26.39 -17.85
N LEU A 8 -5.00 26.34 -16.57
CA LEU A 8 -3.62 26.25 -16.12
C LEU A 8 -3.11 24.88 -16.55
N LEU A 9 -2.31 24.87 -17.63
CA LEU A 9 -1.44 23.76 -17.96
C LEU A 9 -0.40 23.63 -16.83
N PHE A 10 -0.78 22.96 -15.76
CA PHE A 10 0.16 22.40 -14.82
C PHE A 10 0.92 21.29 -15.55
N HIS A 11 2.05 21.66 -16.17
CA HIS A 11 3.10 20.69 -16.42
C HIS A 11 3.76 20.37 -15.07
N GLU A 12 3.05 19.62 -14.23
CA GLU A 12 3.68 18.97 -13.08
C GLU A 12 4.64 17.94 -13.64
N ARG A 13 5.93 18.25 -13.53
CA ARG A 13 6.96 17.24 -13.62
C ARG A 13 6.73 16.35 -12.39
N LYS A 14 6.13 15.17 -12.58
CA LYS A 14 5.97 14.18 -11.53
C LYS A 14 7.37 13.77 -11.07
N GLU A 15 7.88 14.40 -10.02
CA GLU A 15 9.12 14.00 -9.38
C GLU A 15 8.81 12.75 -8.56
N THR A 16 9.22 11.60 -9.07
CA THR A 16 9.21 10.37 -8.28
C THR A 16 10.27 10.47 -7.21
N VAL A 17 9.86 10.36 -5.96
CA VAL A 17 10.77 10.37 -4.81
C VAL A 17 10.99 8.92 -4.38
N PHE A 18 12.26 8.56 -4.19
CA PHE A 18 12.62 7.26 -3.61
C PHE A 18 13.19 7.46 -2.22
N ALA A 19 12.87 6.53 -1.32
CA ALA A 19 13.40 6.50 0.04
C ALA A 19 14.12 5.19 0.31
N LEU A 20 15.17 5.28 1.13
CA LEU A 20 15.86 4.16 1.75
C LEU A 20 15.65 4.27 3.26
N PHE A 21 15.18 3.21 3.91
CA PHE A 21 15.02 3.15 5.36
C PHE A 21 15.45 1.78 5.88
N GLU A 22 15.98 1.80 7.11
CA GLU A 22 16.25 0.59 7.88
C GLU A 22 15.01 0.25 8.71
N ASP A 23 14.63 -1.01 8.70
CA ASP A 23 13.56 -1.54 9.54
C ASP A 23 14.04 -2.81 10.26
N THR A 24 13.34 -3.20 11.32
CA THR A 24 13.65 -4.39 12.11
C THR A 24 12.42 -5.28 12.27
N ILE A 25 12.41 -6.41 11.56
CA ILE A 25 11.36 -7.42 11.73
C ILE A 25 11.50 -8.06 13.11
N ARG A 26 10.46 -7.93 13.94
CA ARG A 26 10.34 -8.44 15.32
C ARG A 26 11.54 -8.13 16.24
N GLY A 27 12.19 -6.99 16.02
CA GLY A 27 13.33 -6.56 16.84
C GLY A 27 14.62 -7.36 16.65
N ALA A 28 14.67 -8.33 15.74
CA ALA A 28 15.82 -9.23 15.57
C ALA A 28 16.48 -9.14 14.18
N ILE A 29 15.68 -8.98 13.13
CA ILE A 29 16.17 -9.04 11.75
C ILE A 29 16.16 -7.63 11.16
N LYS A 30 17.35 -7.06 10.97
CA LYS A 30 17.50 -5.79 10.26
C LYS A 30 17.33 -5.97 8.76
N ILE A 31 16.52 -5.13 8.15
CA ILE A 31 16.32 -5.05 6.71
C ILE A 31 16.53 -3.63 6.23
N GLN A 32 17.01 -3.47 5.00
CA GLN A 32 17.02 -2.19 4.31
C GLN A 32 15.98 -2.27 3.20
N CYS A 33 15.06 -1.33 3.22
CA CYS A 33 13.97 -1.25 2.27
C CYS A 33 14.19 0.00 1.41
N PHE A 34 14.00 -0.18 0.11
CA PHE A 34 14.09 0.88 -0.88
C PHE A 34 12.82 0.88 -1.71
N GLY A 35 12.17 2.04 -1.83
CA GLY A 35 10.89 2.15 -2.54
C GLY A 35 10.55 3.58 -2.92
N GLU A 36 9.60 3.71 -3.85
CA GLU A 36 8.95 4.97 -4.18
C GLU A 36 8.08 5.43 -3.00
N VAL A 37 8.05 6.74 -2.75
CA VAL A 37 7.13 7.39 -1.81
C VAL A 37 6.29 8.41 -2.56
N ASP A 38 5.00 8.51 -2.24
CA ASP A 38 4.06 9.34 -2.99
C ASP A 38 4.29 10.84 -2.77
N GLY A 39 4.89 11.22 -1.64
CA GLY A 39 5.25 12.59 -1.35
C GLY A 39 5.82 12.81 0.04
N ARG A 40 6.03 14.08 0.39
CA ARG A 40 6.43 14.53 1.72
C ARG A 40 5.57 15.69 2.18
N ASP A 41 5.23 15.72 3.46
CA ASP A 41 4.52 16.85 4.06
C ASP A 41 5.49 18.00 4.41
N ALA A 42 4.95 19.06 5.02
CA ALA A 42 5.72 20.22 5.44
C ALA A 42 6.76 19.94 6.55
N LYS A 43 6.66 18.79 7.23
CA LYS A 43 7.61 18.31 8.24
C LYS A 43 8.63 17.33 7.65
N HIS A 44 8.60 17.11 6.33
CA HIS A 44 9.38 16.11 5.63
C HIS A 44 9.05 14.66 6.01
N GLU A 45 7.89 14.42 6.62
CA GLU A 45 7.37 13.07 6.84
C GLU A 45 6.88 12.51 5.49
N HIS A 46 7.13 11.23 5.23
CA HIS A 46 6.64 10.59 4.02
C HIS A 46 5.11 10.49 4.06
N LEU A 47 4.49 10.59 2.88
CA LEU A 47 3.06 10.39 2.67
C LEU A 47 2.83 9.18 1.78
N ALA A 48 1.76 8.45 2.08
CA ALA A 48 1.16 7.48 1.18
C ALA A 48 -0.18 8.04 0.71
N LEU A 49 -0.40 8.05 -0.60
CA LEU A 49 -1.61 8.55 -1.25
C LEU A 49 -2.33 7.38 -1.93
N LYS A 50 -3.54 7.07 -1.48
CA LYS A 50 -4.36 6.02 -2.11
C LYS A 50 -5.72 6.58 -2.50
N ILE A 51 -6.18 6.26 -3.70
CA ILE A 51 -7.53 6.58 -4.16
C ILE A 51 -8.32 5.29 -4.31
N THR A 52 -9.45 5.20 -3.60
CA THR A 52 -10.33 4.03 -3.59
C THR A 52 -11.76 4.41 -3.98
N ARG A 53 -12.50 3.44 -4.51
CA ARG A 53 -13.95 3.57 -4.72
C ARG A 53 -14.72 3.50 -3.40
N TYR A 54 -14.19 2.78 -2.42
CA TYR A 54 -14.92 2.38 -1.23
C TYR A 54 -14.57 3.28 -0.05
N ALA A 55 -15.59 3.89 0.57
CA ALA A 55 -15.36 4.76 1.72
C ALA A 55 -14.96 3.96 2.99
N THR A 56 -14.36 4.65 3.96
CA THR A 56 -13.97 4.10 5.27
C THR A 56 -15.12 3.53 6.11
N ASN A 57 -16.38 3.76 5.71
CA ASN A 57 -17.54 3.17 6.35
C ASN A 57 -18.02 1.86 5.69
N THR A 58 -17.29 1.33 4.73
CA THR A 58 -17.68 0.14 3.97
C THR A 58 -16.87 -1.09 4.35
N LEU A 59 -17.52 -2.26 4.32
CA LEU A 59 -16.85 -3.53 4.60
C LEU A 59 -15.76 -3.87 3.57
N HIS A 60 -15.95 -3.49 2.30
CA HIS A 60 -15.03 -3.87 1.23
C HIS A 60 -13.64 -3.29 1.46
N LEU A 61 -13.55 -2.00 1.80
CA LEU A 61 -12.28 -1.35 2.11
C LEU A 61 -11.51 -2.09 3.21
N TRP A 62 -12.17 -2.38 4.33
CA TRP A 62 -11.51 -3.04 5.47
C TRP A 62 -11.17 -4.50 5.21
N LYS A 63 -11.98 -5.21 4.42
CA LYS A 63 -11.77 -6.62 4.13
C LYS A 63 -10.71 -6.86 3.06
N GLU A 64 -10.73 -6.08 1.99
CA GLU A 64 -9.94 -6.36 0.78
C GLU A 64 -8.72 -5.44 0.63
N GLU A 65 -8.79 -4.18 1.09
CA GLU A 65 -7.75 -3.16 0.78
C GLU A 65 -6.89 -2.78 1.99
N SER A 66 -7.47 -2.77 3.20
CA SER A 66 -6.79 -2.18 4.37
C SER A 66 -5.49 -2.86 4.79
N CYS A 67 -5.33 -4.17 4.50
CA CYS A 67 -4.09 -4.90 4.78
C CYS A 67 -2.94 -4.37 3.94
N GLU A 68 -3.17 -4.22 2.62
CA GLU A 68 -2.18 -3.68 1.68
C GLU A 68 -1.83 -2.24 2.07
N PHE A 69 -2.83 -1.41 2.36
CA PHE A 69 -2.60 -0.03 2.76
C PHE A 69 -1.75 0.10 4.03
N PHE A 70 -1.98 -0.76 5.02
CA PHE A 70 -1.15 -0.81 6.21
C PHE A 70 0.29 -1.20 5.88
N TRP A 71 0.49 -2.28 5.11
CA TRP A 71 1.83 -2.77 4.78
C TRP A 71 2.60 -1.83 3.87
N ASP A 72 1.94 -1.10 2.97
CA ASP A 72 2.55 -0.03 2.18
C ASP A 72 3.06 1.10 3.07
N CYS A 73 2.28 1.50 4.08
CA CYS A 73 2.69 2.55 5.00
C CYS A 73 3.83 2.08 5.91
N ALA A 74 3.68 0.90 6.51
CA ALA A 74 4.68 0.30 7.40
C ALA A 74 6.02 0.11 6.65
N SER A 75 5.95 -0.50 5.48
CA SER A 75 7.10 -0.74 4.62
C SER A 75 7.56 0.51 3.88
N GLY A 76 6.97 1.69 4.08
CA GLY A 76 7.45 2.97 3.54
C GLY A 76 7.93 3.93 4.63
N ASN A 77 7.88 3.50 5.89
CA ASN A 77 8.02 4.35 7.07
C ASN A 77 7.13 5.61 6.99
N VAL A 78 5.85 5.40 6.64
CA VAL A 78 4.85 6.45 6.44
C VAL A 78 3.88 6.46 7.62
N PRO A 79 3.89 7.50 8.48
CA PRO A 79 3.03 7.53 9.66
C PRO A 79 1.55 7.73 9.34
N ASN A 80 1.23 8.33 8.18
CA ASN A 80 -0.13 8.70 7.80
C ASN A 80 -0.44 8.34 6.35
N LEU A 81 -1.52 7.58 6.16
CA LEU A 81 -2.14 7.35 4.87
C LEU A 81 -3.14 8.45 4.57
N VAL A 82 -3.01 9.11 3.42
CA VAL A 82 -4.05 9.98 2.88
C VAL A 82 -4.89 9.18 1.90
N LEU A 83 -6.11 8.84 2.33
CA LEU A 83 -7.05 8.05 1.57
C LEU A 83 -8.10 8.96 0.92
N GLY A 84 -8.12 8.99 -0.40
CA GLY A 84 -9.18 9.61 -1.17
C GLY A 84 -10.27 8.62 -1.57
N THR A 85 -11.53 8.93 -1.24
CA THR A 85 -12.67 8.23 -1.82
C THR A 85 -13.09 8.95 -3.10
N ARG A 86 -13.16 8.22 -4.20
CA ARG A 86 -13.62 8.74 -5.49
C ARG A 86 -15.05 8.32 -5.82
N THR A 87 -15.69 9.13 -6.65
CA THR A 87 -16.91 8.74 -7.36
C THR A 87 -16.61 7.63 -8.36
N ASP A 88 -17.67 7.02 -8.88
CA ASP A 88 -17.61 6.08 -9.98
C ASP A 88 -18.41 6.64 -11.16
N THR A 89 -18.80 5.81 -12.12
CA THR A 89 -19.64 6.25 -13.24
C THR A 89 -21.06 6.61 -12.80
N ILE A 90 -21.76 7.40 -13.62
CA ILE A 90 -23.12 7.87 -13.40
C ILE A 90 -24.13 6.74 -13.22
N GLU A 91 -23.88 5.62 -13.89
CA GLU A 91 -24.72 4.41 -13.81
C GLU A 91 -24.62 3.72 -12.45
N THR A 92 -23.49 3.86 -11.76
CA THR A 92 -23.15 3.03 -10.60
C THR A 92 -22.98 3.83 -9.30
N ASN A 93 -22.95 5.17 -9.37
CA ASN A 93 -22.74 6.03 -8.22
C ASN A 93 -23.88 7.06 -8.04
N PRO A 94 -24.70 6.96 -6.99
CA PRO A 94 -25.73 7.97 -6.72
C PRO A 94 -25.18 9.39 -6.48
N ARG A 95 -23.91 9.55 -6.11
CA ARG A 95 -23.31 10.88 -5.87
C ARG A 95 -23.07 11.68 -7.14
N THR A 96 -23.00 11.01 -8.29
CA THR A 96 -22.81 11.67 -9.59
C THR A 96 -24.15 12.02 -10.25
N GLN A 97 -25.27 11.59 -9.66
CA GLN A 97 -26.62 11.91 -10.12
C GLN A 97 -27.19 13.13 -9.36
N ASP A 98 -28.30 13.67 -9.86
CA ASP A 98 -29.06 14.70 -9.16
C ASP A 98 -29.48 14.23 -7.76
N PRO A 99 -29.42 15.10 -6.73
CA PRO A 99 -29.06 16.51 -6.79
C PRO A 99 -27.57 16.80 -6.54
N LEU A 100 -26.73 15.77 -6.31
CA LEU A 100 -25.34 15.97 -5.87
C LEU A 100 -24.40 16.30 -7.04
N CYS A 101 -24.60 15.67 -8.21
CA CYS A 101 -23.91 15.97 -9.46
C CYS A 101 -22.37 16.02 -9.34
N TYR A 102 -21.77 15.18 -8.47
CA TYR A 102 -20.32 15.10 -8.41
C TYR A 102 -19.76 14.60 -9.74
N PRO A 103 -18.60 15.08 -10.21
CA PRO A 103 -17.97 14.57 -11.43
C PRO A 103 -17.66 13.08 -11.30
N GLU A 104 -17.74 12.33 -12.40
CA GLU A 104 -17.36 10.91 -12.43
C GLU A 104 -15.86 10.72 -12.16
N LEU A 105 -15.50 9.55 -11.60
CA LEU A 105 -14.11 9.13 -11.33
C LEU A 105 -13.25 10.15 -10.54
N SER A 106 -13.90 11.01 -9.76
CA SER A 106 -13.25 12.14 -9.09
C SER A 106 -13.25 11.97 -7.57
N ALA A 107 -12.13 12.30 -6.93
CA ALA A 107 -12.01 12.30 -5.48
C ALA A 107 -12.99 13.32 -4.88
N TYR A 108 -13.85 12.90 -3.94
CA TYR A 108 -14.82 13.78 -3.28
C TYR A 108 -14.65 13.84 -1.76
N LYS A 109 -13.82 12.94 -1.20
CA LYS A 109 -13.51 12.90 0.23
C LYS A 109 -12.05 12.51 0.39
N LEU A 110 -11.34 13.22 1.26
CA LEU A 110 -10.00 12.86 1.71
C LEU A 110 -10.05 12.57 3.21
N GLU A 111 -9.37 11.52 3.64
CA GLU A 111 -9.27 11.11 5.04
C GLU A 111 -7.81 10.81 5.36
N ASN A 112 -7.34 11.31 6.51
CA ASN A 112 -6.04 10.93 7.04
C ASN A 112 -6.25 9.75 7.99
N LEU A 113 -5.56 8.65 7.73
CA LEU A 113 -5.60 7.43 8.54
C LEU A 113 -4.21 7.22 9.14
N PRO A 114 -4.04 7.38 10.47
CA PRO A 114 -2.80 7.04 11.14
C PRO A 114 -2.47 5.55 10.93
N GLN A 115 -1.24 5.24 10.50
CA GLN A 115 -0.83 3.87 10.19
C GLN A 115 -1.12 2.90 11.35
N GLU A 116 -0.82 3.33 12.58
CA GLU A 116 -1.00 2.52 13.79
C GLU A 116 -2.47 2.21 14.11
N GLU A 117 -3.40 3.03 13.64
CA GLU A 117 -4.83 2.84 13.90
C GLU A 117 -5.49 1.89 12.90
N ILE A 118 -4.97 1.78 11.67
CA ILE A 118 -5.55 0.98 10.57
C ILE A 118 -5.91 -0.46 11.02
N PRO A 119 -5.04 -1.23 11.71
CA PRO A 119 -5.37 -2.59 12.17
C PRO A 119 -6.54 -2.62 13.15
N SER A 120 -6.60 -1.66 14.08
CA SER A 120 -7.66 -1.57 15.08
C SER A 120 -9.01 -1.18 14.46
N MET A 121 -8.98 -0.30 13.45
CA MET A 121 -10.16 0.09 12.67
C MET A 121 -10.68 -1.10 11.85
N ALA A 122 -9.80 -1.85 11.18
CA ALA A 122 -10.17 -3.06 10.44
C ALA A 122 -10.85 -4.09 11.36
N SER A 123 -10.26 -4.35 12.54
CA SER A 123 -10.83 -5.27 13.54
C SER A 123 -12.19 -4.81 14.06
N THR A 124 -12.36 -3.50 14.31
CA THR A 124 -13.63 -2.92 14.73
C THR A 124 -14.73 -3.06 13.68
N PHE A 125 -14.38 -2.95 12.39
CA PHE A 125 -15.33 -3.18 11.31
C PHE A 125 -15.75 -4.64 11.16
N VAL A 126 -14.84 -5.59 11.40
CA VAL A 126 -15.17 -7.02 11.46
C VAL A 126 -16.21 -7.29 12.54
N SER A 127 -15.97 -6.80 13.76
CA SER A 127 -16.83 -7.11 14.91
C SER A 127 -18.23 -6.53 14.78
N LYS A 128 -18.38 -5.40 14.09
CA LYS A 128 -19.67 -4.77 13.77
C LYS A 128 -20.38 -5.39 12.56
N SER A 129 -19.66 -6.10 11.70
CA SER A 129 -20.21 -6.71 10.49
C SER A 129 -21.02 -7.97 10.83
N LYS A 130 -22.24 -8.08 10.30
CA LYS A 130 -23.04 -9.32 10.37
C LYS A 130 -22.42 -10.48 9.57
N ARG A 131 -21.50 -10.18 8.63
CA ARG A 131 -20.78 -11.19 7.84
C ARG A 131 -19.54 -11.63 8.61
N LYS A 132 -19.39 -12.94 8.84
CA LYS A 132 -18.19 -13.55 9.43
C LYS A 132 -17.06 -13.51 8.41
N PHE A 133 -16.04 -12.71 8.67
CA PHE A 133 -14.74 -12.83 8.01
C PHE A 133 -13.66 -12.68 9.08
N VAL A 134 -12.49 -13.25 8.82
CA VAL A 134 -11.32 -13.13 9.71
C VAL A 134 -10.55 -11.91 9.23
N SER A 135 -10.32 -10.91 10.10
CA SER A 135 -9.38 -9.83 9.77
C SER A 135 -7.98 -10.37 9.65
N TRP A 136 -7.20 -9.73 8.79
CA TRP A 136 -5.75 -9.81 8.85
C TRP A 136 -5.24 -9.30 10.20
N SER A 137 -4.02 -9.69 10.57
CA SER A 137 -3.34 -9.21 11.77
C SER A 137 -1.89 -8.88 11.44
N ILE A 138 -1.34 -7.87 12.12
CA ILE A 138 0.07 -7.49 11.99
C ILE A 138 0.96 -8.69 12.32
N MET A 139 0.66 -9.38 13.43
CA MET A 139 1.40 -10.56 13.88
C MET A 139 1.45 -11.67 12.82
N ASN A 140 0.38 -11.93 12.07
CA ASN A 140 0.41 -12.92 11.00
C ASN A 140 1.34 -12.49 9.87
N GLY A 141 1.27 -11.22 9.43
CA GLY A 141 2.16 -10.71 8.39
C GLY A 141 3.64 -10.66 8.82
N GLU A 142 3.93 -10.28 10.06
CA GLU A 142 5.28 -10.33 10.62
C GLU A 142 5.83 -11.76 10.68
N ASN A 143 5.01 -12.74 11.08
CA ASN A 143 5.41 -14.15 11.07
C ASN A 143 5.72 -14.62 9.64
N GLU A 144 4.90 -14.25 8.66
CA GLU A 144 5.16 -14.60 7.25
C GLU A 144 6.44 -13.96 6.70
N LEU A 145 6.72 -12.71 7.07
CA LEU A 145 7.96 -12.03 6.71
C LEU A 145 9.18 -12.69 7.37
N GLN A 146 9.05 -13.07 8.64
CA GLN A 146 10.11 -13.78 9.36
C GLN A 146 10.42 -15.13 8.70
N ASP A 147 9.39 -15.95 8.44
CA ASP A 147 9.53 -17.25 7.79
C ASP A 147 10.22 -17.10 6.43
N PHE A 148 9.87 -16.06 5.65
CA PHE A 148 10.51 -15.78 4.37
C PHE A 148 11.98 -15.40 4.54
N VAL A 149 12.32 -14.48 5.46
CA VAL A 149 13.72 -14.08 5.65
C VAL A 149 14.57 -15.24 6.17
N GLU A 150 14.03 -16.08 7.04
CA GLU A 150 14.72 -17.28 7.52
C GLU A 150 14.95 -18.29 6.40
N LEU A 151 13.97 -18.48 5.51
CA LEU A 151 14.14 -19.27 4.29
C LEU A 151 15.26 -18.70 3.40
N VAL A 152 15.32 -17.39 3.21
CA VAL A 152 16.38 -16.75 2.42
C VAL A 152 17.75 -16.99 3.07
N LYS A 153 17.88 -16.76 4.38
CA LYS A 153 19.14 -16.93 5.12
C LYS A 153 19.65 -18.37 5.10
N THR A 154 18.75 -19.35 5.18
CA THR A 154 19.12 -20.78 5.15
C THR A 154 19.41 -21.29 3.74
N THR A 155 18.82 -20.66 2.71
CA THR A 155 19.00 -21.04 1.30
C THR A 155 20.25 -20.41 0.67
N VAL A 156 20.44 -19.11 0.88
CA VAL A 156 21.51 -18.33 0.24
C VAL A 156 22.74 -18.35 1.14
N THR A 157 23.60 -19.34 0.93
CA THR A 157 24.75 -19.60 1.82
C THR A 157 26.06 -19.03 1.30
N LYS A 158 26.11 -18.60 0.04
CA LYS A 158 27.31 -18.08 -0.61
C LYS A 158 27.01 -16.82 -1.41
N ASP A 159 27.96 -15.90 -1.38
CA ASP A 159 27.90 -14.68 -2.18
C ASP A 159 27.89 -14.98 -3.68
N GLY A 160 27.11 -14.22 -4.43
CA GLY A 160 26.96 -14.35 -5.88
C GLY A 160 26.02 -15.47 -6.33
N GLU A 161 25.39 -16.21 -5.40
CA GLU A 161 24.31 -17.13 -5.76
C GLU A 161 23.02 -16.37 -6.09
N LEU A 162 22.35 -16.77 -7.16
CA LEU A 162 21.07 -16.21 -7.57
C LEU A 162 19.96 -17.22 -7.30
N PHE A 163 18.87 -16.76 -6.70
CA PHE A 163 17.71 -17.58 -6.39
C PHE A 163 16.42 -16.86 -6.77
N THR A 164 15.45 -17.62 -7.25
CA THR A 164 14.07 -17.19 -7.40
C THR A 164 13.26 -17.79 -6.26
N PHE A 165 12.56 -16.96 -5.50
CA PHE A 165 11.59 -17.39 -4.48
C PHE A 165 10.18 -17.14 -5.00
N THR A 166 9.30 -18.13 -4.87
CA THR A 166 7.91 -18.04 -5.32
C THR A 166 7.00 -18.64 -4.27
N LYS A 167 5.94 -17.91 -3.90
CA LYS A 167 4.93 -18.38 -2.95
C LYS A 167 3.75 -18.99 -3.71
N ASN A 168 3.45 -20.26 -3.46
CA ASN A 168 2.27 -20.93 -3.99
C ASN A 168 1.33 -21.30 -2.83
N GLY A 169 0.32 -20.47 -2.59
CA GLY A 169 -0.53 -20.59 -1.40
C GLY A 169 0.29 -20.40 -0.12
N ASN A 170 0.34 -21.43 0.74
CA ASN A 170 1.06 -21.39 2.01
C ASN A 170 2.48 -21.98 1.94
N THR A 171 2.98 -22.29 0.75
CA THR A 171 4.29 -22.94 0.59
C THR A 171 5.21 -22.13 -0.30
N TRP A 172 6.42 -21.88 0.20
CA TRP A 172 7.50 -21.30 -0.57
C TRP A 172 8.20 -22.35 -1.43
N LYS A 173 8.49 -21.99 -2.68
CA LYS A 173 9.38 -22.71 -3.57
C LYS A 173 10.57 -21.81 -3.88
N ASN A 174 11.76 -22.38 -3.81
CA ASN A 174 13.01 -21.70 -4.16
C ASN A 174 13.73 -22.46 -5.27
N LYS A 175 14.27 -21.74 -6.23
CA LYS A 175 15.03 -22.29 -7.35
C LYS A 175 16.34 -21.55 -7.48
N LYS A 176 17.45 -22.29 -7.44
CA LYS A 176 18.78 -21.75 -7.74
C LYS A 176 18.88 -21.48 -9.24
N GLU A 177 19.20 -20.25 -9.58
CA GLU A 177 19.37 -19.83 -10.97
C GLU A 177 20.83 -19.98 -11.39
N LYS A 178 21.04 -20.29 -12.68
CA LYS A 178 22.36 -20.25 -13.29
C LYS A 178 22.56 -18.85 -13.85
N LEU A 179 23.64 -18.18 -13.47
CA LEU A 179 24.10 -16.96 -14.14
C LEU A 179 24.34 -17.28 -15.63
N LEU A 180 23.38 -16.94 -16.48
CA LEU A 180 23.65 -16.80 -17.91
C LEU A 180 24.56 -15.59 -18.07
N ARG A 181 25.67 -15.78 -18.79
CA ARG A 181 26.76 -14.80 -18.91
C ARG A 181 26.22 -13.41 -19.30
N ARG A 182 26.40 -12.46 -18.38
CA ARG A 182 26.57 -11.00 -18.53
C ARG A 182 25.88 -10.33 -19.74
N ILE A 183 24.89 -9.49 -19.44
CA ILE A 183 24.86 -8.14 -20.01
C ILE A 183 24.83 -7.19 -18.83
N ILE A 184 25.97 -6.55 -18.56
CA ILE A 184 26.01 -5.31 -17.79
C ILE A 184 25.86 -4.22 -18.84
N VAL A 185 24.68 -3.59 -18.91
CA VAL A 185 24.56 -2.26 -19.50
C VAL A 185 24.87 -1.31 -18.35
N MET A 186 26.02 -0.63 -18.44
CA MET A 186 26.33 0.53 -17.58
C MET A 186 25.55 1.75 -18.08
#